data_AF-A0A9E5SXL0-F1
#
_entry.id   AF-A0A9E5SXL0-F1
#
_cell.length_a   1.000
_cell.length_b   1.000
_cell.length_c   1.000
_cell.angle_alpha   90.00
_cell.angle_beta   90.00
_cell.angle_gamma   90.00
#
_symmetry.space_group_name_H-M   'P 1'
#
loop_
_entity.id
_entity.type
_entity.pdbx_description
1 polymer ?
#
loop_
_entity_poly.entity_id
_entity_poly.type
_entity_poly.pdbx_seq_one_letter_code
_entity_poly.pdbx_strand_id
1 'polypeptide(L)'
;MATPHINAKEGAFANIVLMPGDPLRAKWIAETYLHDFEEVTNVRGILGYTGYTKNGKRISVMASGMGQPSIGIYSHELYTGYGVEAIIRVGTCGSYQPEINLFDVLIATTASTDSNWQGQNSLNGTLSAGADFELAIEAYNQCKVKG
;
A
#
# COMPACT_ATOMS: atom_id res chain seq x y z
N MET A 1 8.92 -16.74 8.11
CA MET A 1 10.39 -16.66 7.81
C MET A 1 10.69 -15.31 7.13
N ALA A 2 11.85 -14.69 7.37
CA ALA A 2 12.24 -13.44 6.70
C ALA A 2 12.44 -13.64 5.18
N THR A 3 12.20 -12.60 4.38
CA THR A 3 12.41 -12.59 2.93
C THR A 3 13.64 -11.74 2.57
N PRO A 4 14.11 -11.75 1.30
CA PRO A 4 15.28 -10.96 0.92
C PRO A 4 15.14 -9.44 1.13
N HIS A 5 13.91 -8.89 1.14
CA HIS A 5 13.68 -7.45 1.28
C HIS A 5 12.88 -7.06 2.54
N ILE A 6 12.46 -8.02 3.37
CA ILE A 6 11.72 -7.79 4.61
C ILE A 6 12.31 -8.68 5.71
N ASN A 7 12.82 -8.07 6.79
CA ASN A 7 13.40 -8.78 7.94
C ASN A 7 12.41 -9.01 9.09
N ALA A 8 11.11 -8.86 8.83
CA ALA A 8 10.08 -9.03 9.82
C ALA A 8 9.92 -10.49 10.25
N LYS A 9 9.54 -10.69 11.51
CA LYS A 9 9.18 -12.00 12.05
C LYS A 9 7.85 -12.48 11.45
N GLU A 10 7.64 -13.78 11.51
CA GLU A 10 6.34 -14.37 11.15
C GLU A 10 5.23 -13.82 12.06
N GLY A 11 4.07 -13.49 11.49
CA GLY A 11 2.96 -12.84 12.21
C GLY A 11 3.17 -11.35 12.54
N ALA A 12 4.30 -10.75 12.17
CA ALA A 12 4.57 -9.33 12.46
C ALA A 12 3.70 -8.36 11.64
N PHE A 13 3.25 -8.75 10.44
CA PHE A 13 2.29 -7.97 9.66
C PHE A 13 0.85 -8.30 10.02
N ALA A 14 -0.03 -7.32 9.88
CA ALA A 14 -1.49 -7.51 9.85
C ALA A 14 -1.93 -7.92 8.44
N ASN A 15 -3.14 -8.46 8.32
CA ASN A 15 -3.72 -8.85 7.03
C ASN A 15 -3.93 -7.66 6.08
N ILE A 16 -3.96 -6.43 6.60
CA ILE A 16 -4.15 -5.20 5.81
C ILE A 16 -2.94 -4.29 5.99
N VAL A 17 -2.36 -3.87 4.86
CA VAL A 17 -1.22 -2.94 4.80
C VAL A 17 -1.62 -1.65 4.10
N LEU A 18 -1.45 -0.50 4.78
CA LEU A 18 -1.42 0.81 4.12
C LEU A 18 -0.02 1.04 3.52
N MET A 19 0.06 1.34 2.22
CA MET A 19 1.32 1.30 1.50
C MET A 19 1.66 2.60 0.76
N PRO A 20 2.26 3.60 1.44
CA PRO A 20 2.83 4.76 0.78
C PRO A 20 4.09 4.42 -0.03
N GLY A 21 4.53 5.33 -0.90
CA GLY A 21 5.82 5.20 -1.59
C GLY A 21 7.01 5.51 -0.69
N ASP A 22 6.88 6.56 0.12
CA ASP A 22 7.95 7.12 0.94
C ASP A 22 8.02 6.44 2.34
N PRO A 23 9.18 5.89 2.74
CA PRO A 23 9.42 5.37 4.09
C PRO A 23 9.12 6.37 5.21
N LEU A 24 9.41 7.65 5.01
CA LEU A 24 9.14 8.67 6.02
C LEU A 24 7.65 8.94 6.15
N ARG A 25 6.88 8.79 5.06
CA ARG A 25 5.41 8.82 5.13
C ARG A 25 4.86 7.60 5.87
N ALA A 26 5.43 6.40 5.67
CA ALA A 26 5.02 5.21 6.42
C ALA A 26 5.23 5.41 7.93
N LYS A 27 6.40 5.95 8.31
CA LYS A 27 6.72 6.32 9.69
C LYS A 27 5.74 7.36 10.24
N TRP A 28 5.51 8.45 9.51
CA TRP A 28 4.58 9.49 9.93
C TRP A 28 3.16 8.96 10.15
N ILE A 29 2.65 8.09 9.26
CA ILE A 29 1.32 7.48 9.42
C ILE A 29 1.30 6.61 10.69
N ALA A 30 2.32 5.80 10.93
CA ALA A 30 2.39 4.95 12.11
C ALA A 30 2.40 5.78 13.40
N GLU A 31 3.27 6.78 13.50
CA GLU A 31 3.39 7.67 14.66
C GLU A 31 2.13 8.50 14.92
N THR A 32 1.39 8.86 13.86
CA THR A 32 0.23 9.74 13.97
C THR A 32 -1.07 8.98 14.26
N TYR A 33 -1.24 7.79 13.68
CA TYR A 33 -2.55 7.11 13.64
C TYR A 33 -2.61 5.76 14.33
N LEU A 34 -1.45 5.15 14.67
CA LEU A 34 -1.41 3.87 15.36
C LEU A 34 -1.07 4.03 16.85
N HIS A 35 -1.64 3.15 17.65
CA HIS A 35 -1.32 2.91 19.05
C HIS A 35 -0.55 1.60 19.16
N ASP A 36 0.31 1.49 20.18
CA ASP A 36 1.13 0.31 20.47
C ASP A 36 1.83 -0.24 19.22
N PHE A 37 2.35 0.66 18.39
CA PHE A 37 2.98 0.29 17.14
C PHE A 37 4.46 -0.07 17.34
N GLU A 38 4.93 -1.01 16.53
CA GLU A 38 6.33 -1.42 16.47
C GLU A 38 6.85 -1.32 15.03
N GLU A 39 8.14 -1.01 14.88
CA GLU A 39 8.84 -1.16 13.61
C GLU A 39 9.11 -2.65 13.37
N VAL A 40 8.52 -3.21 12.31
CA VAL A 40 8.63 -4.63 11.99
C VAL A 40 9.67 -4.92 10.91
N THR A 41 10.02 -3.93 10.07
CA THR A 41 11.05 -4.07 9.04
C THR A 41 11.70 -2.74 8.68
N ASN A 42 12.98 -2.80 8.28
CA ASN A 42 13.75 -1.63 7.84
C ASN A 42 14.84 -1.94 6.80
N VAL A 43 14.79 -3.12 6.17
CA VAL A 43 15.75 -3.51 5.13
C VAL A 43 15.75 -2.48 3.99
N ARG A 44 16.94 -2.04 3.58
CA ARG A 44 17.16 -1.01 2.52
C ARG A 44 16.52 0.36 2.83
N GLY A 45 16.18 0.63 4.08
CA GLY A 45 15.47 1.85 4.48
C GLY A 45 13.99 1.85 4.09
N ILE A 46 13.44 0.71 3.66
CA ILE A 46 12.00 0.55 3.49
C ILE A 46 11.39 0.19 4.85
N LEU A 47 10.83 1.21 5.49
CA LEU A 47 10.27 1.13 6.83
C LEU A 47 8.87 0.50 6.78
N GLY A 48 8.62 -0.42 7.72
CA GLY A 48 7.32 -1.01 7.95
C GLY A 48 6.99 -1.09 9.43
N TYR A 49 5.73 -0.81 9.76
CA TYR A 49 5.21 -0.73 11.11
C TYR A 49 3.93 -1.56 11.23
N THR A 50 3.66 -2.07 12.41
CA THR A 50 2.37 -2.70 12.75
C THR A 50 1.92 -2.20 14.11
N GLY A 51 0.63 -1.89 14.23
CA GLY A 51 0.03 -1.44 15.49
C GLY A 51 -1.49 -1.50 15.41
N TYR A 52 -2.15 -0.76 16.28
CA TYR A 52 -3.61 -0.74 16.39
C TYR A 52 -4.17 0.64 16.07
N THR A 53 -5.23 0.69 15.28
CA THR A 53 -6.00 1.93 15.08
C THR A 53 -6.72 2.35 16.37
N LYS A 54 -7.25 3.58 16.39
CA LYS A 54 -8.08 4.10 17.51
C LYS A 54 -9.26 3.20 17.90
N ASN A 55 -9.81 2.44 16.95
CA ASN A 55 -10.91 1.49 17.18
C ASN A 55 -10.43 0.05 17.41
N GLY A 56 -9.13 -0.17 17.68
CA GLY A 56 -8.58 -1.47 18.05
C GLY A 56 -8.29 -2.43 16.88
N LYS A 57 -8.36 -1.97 15.62
CA LYS A 57 -8.05 -2.80 14.46
C LYS A 57 -6.54 -2.88 14.27
N ARG A 58 -5.99 -4.10 14.21
CA ARG A 58 -4.57 -4.31 13.89
C ARG A 58 -4.32 -4.01 12.41
N ILE A 59 -3.44 -3.07 12.11
CA ILE A 59 -3.10 -2.62 10.75
C ILE A 59 -1.58 -2.46 10.64
N SER A 60 -1.06 -2.74 9.46
CA SER A 60 0.33 -2.45 9.11
C SER A 60 0.43 -1.27 8.17
N VAL A 61 1.55 -0.56 8.24
CA VAL A 61 1.89 0.54 7.34
C VAL A 61 3.32 0.30 6.85
N MET A 62 3.54 0.21 5.54
CA MET A 62 4.86 -0.09 5.01
C MET A 62 5.12 0.68 3.71
N ALA A 63 6.31 1.22 3.54
CA ALA A 63 6.66 1.87 2.28
C ALA A 63 6.90 0.87 1.14
N SER A 64 6.68 1.32 -0.09
CA SER A 64 6.93 0.53 -1.30
C SER A 64 8.17 0.96 -2.08
N GLY A 65 8.75 2.12 -1.76
CA GLY A 65 9.67 2.81 -2.67
C GLY A 65 8.95 3.36 -3.91
N MET A 66 9.74 3.75 -4.92
CA MET A 66 9.26 4.38 -6.16
C MET A 66 9.28 3.40 -7.34
N GLY A 67 8.20 3.42 -8.14
CA GLY A 67 8.09 2.64 -9.38
C GLY A 67 7.54 1.22 -9.20
N GLN A 68 6.98 0.68 -10.28
CA GLN A 68 6.38 -0.67 -10.32
C GLN A 68 7.36 -1.80 -9.95
N PRO A 69 8.65 -1.77 -10.36
CA PRO A 69 9.59 -2.81 -9.95
C PRO A 69 9.79 -2.89 -8.43
N SER A 70 9.87 -1.73 -7.76
CA SER A 70 10.05 -1.65 -6.30
C SER A 70 8.83 -2.20 -5.56
N ILE A 71 7.64 -1.65 -5.84
CA ILE A 71 6.41 -2.12 -5.17
C ILE A 71 6.10 -3.59 -5.46
N GLY A 72 6.44 -4.09 -6.66
CA GLY A 72 6.24 -5.49 -7.03
C GLY A 72 7.01 -6.48 -6.16
N ILE A 73 8.23 -6.13 -5.72
CA ILE A 73 9.01 -6.96 -4.78
C ILE A 73 8.29 -7.03 -3.43
N TYR A 74 7.97 -5.87 -2.86
CA TYR A 74 7.39 -5.80 -1.51
C TYR A 74 5.98 -6.37 -1.46
N SER A 75 5.14 -6.10 -2.46
CA SER A 75 3.79 -6.68 -2.50
C SER A 75 3.85 -8.20 -2.65
N HIS A 76 4.73 -8.73 -3.49
CA HIS A 76 4.91 -10.17 -3.64
C HIS A 76 5.32 -10.84 -2.31
N GLU A 77 6.32 -10.29 -1.62
CA GLU A 77 6.79 -10.83 -0.34
C GLU A 77 5.72 -10.70 0.76
N LEU A 78 4.96 -9.60 0.79
CA LEU A 78 3.85 -9.41 1.74
C LEU A 78 2.73 -10.44 1.53
N TYR A 79 2.30 -10.65 0.28
CA TYR A 79 1.25 -11.62 -0.04
C TYR A 79 1.69 -13.07 0.18
N THR A 80 2.91 -13.45 -0.22
CA THR A 80 3.35 -14.85 -0.20
C THR A 80 4.08 -15.27 1.08
N GLY A 81 4.80 -14.34 1.72
CA GLY A 81 5.65 -14.62 2.88
C GLY A 81 5.07 -14.18 4.23
N TYR A 82 4.11 -13.24 4.23
CA TYR A 82 3.60 -12.61 5.46
C TYR A 82 2.09 -12.69 5.65
N GLY A 83 1.36 -13.33 4.74
CA GLY A 83 -0.09 -13.55 4.87
C GLY A 83 -0.91 -12.26 4.79
N VAL A 84 -0.40 -11.22 4.14
CA VAL A 84 -1.18 -10.02 3.84
C VAL A 84 -2.26 -10.38 2.83
N GLU A 85 -3.48 -9.90 3.06
CA GLU A 85 -4.66 -10.17 2.23
C GLU A 85 -5.11 -8.94 1.44
N ALA A 86 -4.78 -7.73 1.92
CA ALA A 86 -5.09 -6.49 1.24
C ALA A 86 -3.98 -5.43 1.40
N ILE A 87 -3.66 -4.77 0.28
CA ILE A 87 -2.78 -3.62 0.24
C ILE A 87 -3.57 -2.40 -0.24
N ILE A 88 -3.61 -1.34 0.56
CA ILE A 88 -4.21 -0.06 0.21
C ILE A 88 -3.09 0.93 -0.06
N ARG A 89 -2.89 1.30 -1.32
CA ARG A 89 -1.86 2.28 -1.68
C ARG A 89 -2.28 3.71 -1.33
N VAL A 90 -1.49 4.37 -0.49
CA VAL A 90 -1.68 5.78 -0.09
C VAL A 90 -0.64 6.66 -0.80
N GLY A 91 -0.98 7.06 -2.03
CA GLY A 91 -0.07 7.74 -2.95
C GLY A 91 -0.31 9.25 -3.08
N THR A 92 0.49 9.86 -3.94
CA THR A 92 0.27 11.20 -4.51
C THR A 92 0.32 11.08 -6.03
N CYS A 93 -0.43 11.91 -6.74
CA CYS A 93 -0.44 11.96 -8.20
C CYS A 93 -0.54 13.40 -8.70
N GLY A 94 -0.15 13.61 -9.96
CA GLY A 94 -0.50 14.82 -10.70
C GLY A 94 -1.76 14.60 -11.54
N SER A 95 -2.42 15.69 -11.92
CA SER A 95 -3.56 15.66 -12.83
C SER A 95 -3.22 16.35 -14.15
N TYR A 96 -3.77 15.80 -15.24
CA TYR A 96 -3.86 16.47 -16.55
C TYR A 96 -5.25 17.08 -16.81
N GLN A 97 -6.21 16.79 -15.93
CA GLN A 97 -7.59 17.27 -16.01
C GLN A 97 -7.72 18.58 -15.24
N PRO A 98 -8.17 19.68 -15.86
CA PRO A 98 -8.27 20.99 -15.22
C PRO A 98 -9.28 21.05 -14.07
N GLU A 99 -10.25 20.15 -14.03
CA GLU A 99 -11.26 20.06 -12.97
C GLU A 99 -10.76 19.39 -11.68
N ILE A 100 -9.61 18.69 -11.73
CA ILE A 100 -8.98 18.09 -10.55
C ILE A 100 -7.99 19.09 -9.97
N ASN A 101 -8.27 19.55 -8.76
CA ASN A 101 -7.53 20.59 -8.08
C ASN A 101 -6.39 20.02 -7.21
N LEU A 102 -5.49 20.90 -6.77
CA LEU A 102 -4.52 20.55 -5.74
C LEU A 102 -5.24 20.11 -4.47
N PHE A 103 -4.74 19.05 -3.85
CA PHE A 103 -5.28 18.41 -2.64
C PHE A 103 -6.59 17.62 -2.82
N ASP A 104 -7.12 17.51 -4.04
CA ASP A 104 -8.22 16.58 -4.31
C ASP A 104 -7.77 15.13 -4.04
N VAL A 105 -8.66 14.36 -3.43
CA VAL A 105 -8.45 12.94 -3.14
C VAL A 105 -9.12 12.11 -4.21
N LEU A 106 -8.33 11.28 -4.89
CA LEU A 106 -8.81 10.38 -5.93
C LEU A 106 -8.87 8.94 -5.41
N ILE A 107 -9.98 8.27 -5.69
CA ILE A 107 -10.12 6.82 -5.51
C ILE A 107 -9.97 6.18 -6.89
N ALA A 108 -8.76 5.68 -7.17
CA ALA A 108 -8.45 5.06 -8.45
C ALA A 108 -9.06 3.64 -8.52
N THR A 109 -10.03 3.45 -9.40
CA THR A 109 -10.65 2.13 -9.66
C THR A 109 -9.89 1.32 -10.70
N THR A 110 -9.11 1.97 -11.57
CA THR A 110 -8.27 1.35 -12.60
C THR A 110 -6.99 2.13 -12.80
N ALA A 111 -5.94 1.48 -13.31
CA ALA A 111 -4.68 2.14 -13.66
C ALA A 111 -4.16 1.72 -15.04
N SER A 112 -3.93 2.71 -15.91
CA SER A 112 -3.15 2.52 -17.14
C SER A 112 -1.66 2.55 -16.83
N THR A 113 -0.84 1.91 -17.68
CA THR A 113 0.62 1.87 -17.50
C THR A 113 1.33 1.78 -18.84
N ASP A 114 2.50 2.41 -18.94
CA ASP A 114 3.46 2.31 -20.04
C ASP A 114 4.59 1.32 -19.74
N SER A 115 4.59 0.72 -18.56
CA SER A 115 5.61 -0.23 -18.11
C SER A 115 5.43 -1.60 -18.74
N ASN A 116 6.56 -2.23 -19.07
CA ASN A 116 6.59 -3.60 -19.57
C ASN A 116 6.50 -4.66 -18.44
N TRP A 117 5.99 -4.30 -17.25
CA TRP A 117 5.91 -5.21 -16.11
C TRP A 117 5.12 -6.50 -16.43
N GLN A 118 4.01 -6.39 -17.17
CA GLN A 118 3.20 -7.55 -17.54
C GLN A 118 3.97 -8.51 -18.46
N GLY A 119 4.67 -7.96 -19.46
CA GLY A 119 5.50 -8.75 -20.39
C GLY A 119 6.68 -9.41 -19.68
N GLN A 120 7.32 -8.71 -18.73
CA GLN A 120 8.42 -9.27 -17.92
C GLN A 120 7.96 -10.43 -17.03
N ASN A 121 6.73 -10.39 -16.53
CA ASN A 121 6.16 -11.43 -15.68
C ASN A 121 5.37 -12.49 -16.47
N SER A 122 5.47 -12.48 -17.81
CA SER A 122 4.84 -13.48 -18.69
C SER A 122 3.35 -13.70 -18.42
N LEU A 123 2.61 -12.64 -18.12
CA LEU A 123 1.17 -12.73 -17.94
C LEU A 123 0.47 -13.03 -19.27
N ASN A 124 -0.52 -13.91 -19.24
CA ASN A 124 -1.29 -14.25 -20.42
C ASN A 124 -2.25 -13.10 -20.78
N GLY A 125 -2.02 -12.48 -21.94
CA GLY A 125 -2.85 -11.39 -22.46
C GLY A 125 -2.52 -10.02 -21.87
N THR A 126 -3.43 -9.07 -22.05
CA THR A 126 -3.30 -7.72 -21.48
C THR A 126 -4.12 -7.63 -20.19
N LEU A 127 -3.44 -7.48 -19.06
CA LEU A 127 -4.08 -7.30 -17.78
C LEU A 127 -4.65 -5.88 -17.69
N SER A 128 -5.94 -5.80 -17.35
CA SER A 128 -6.56 -4.55 -16.88
C SER A 128 -6.40 -4.48 -15.36
N ALA A 129 -5.57 -3.55 -14.89
CA ALA A 129 -5.37 -3.35 -13.45
C ALA A 129 -6.59 -2.63 -12.87
N GLY A 130 -7.44 -3.38 -12.16
CA GLY A 130 -8.60 -2.87 -11.43
C GLY A 130 -8.41 -2.99 -9.92
N ALA A 131 -9.02 -2.07 -9.18
CA ALA A 131 -9.16 -2.19 -7.73
C ALA A 131 -10.21 -3.25 -7.38
N ASP A 132 -10.11 -3.81 -6.17
CA ASP A 132 -11.21 -4.56 -5.58
C ASP A 132 -12.44 -3.63 -5.43
N PHE A 133 -13.58 -4.08 -5.96
CA PHE A 133 -14.78 -3.24 -6.04
C PHE A 133 -15.32 -2.88 -4.66
N GLU A 134 -15.39 -3.85 -3.73
CA GLU A 134 -15.91 -3.66 -2.38
C GLU A 134 -15.01 -2.71 -1.58
N LEU A 135 -13.69 -2.84 -1.72
CA LEU A 135 -12.74 -1.95 -1.09
C LEU A 135 -12.84 -0.52 -1.64
N ALA A 136 -13.00 -0.36 -2.96
CA ALA A 136 -13.12 0.95 -3.61
C ALA A 136 -14.43 1.66 -3.23
N ILE A 137 -15.56 0.95 -3.22
CA ILE A 137 -16.85 1.55 -2.87
C ILE A 137 -16.90 1.91 -1.39
N GLU A 138 -16.30 1.09 -0.52
CA GLU A 138 -16.21 1.40 0.91
C GLU A 138 -15.35 2.64 1.15
N ALA A 139 -14.18 2.76 0.48
CA ALA A 139 -13.37 3.97 0.54
C ALA A 139 -14.17 5.22 0.12
N TYR A 140 -14.96 5.12 -0.96
CA TYR A 140 -15.80 6.21 -1.44
C TYR A 140 -16.90 6.59 -0.45
N ASN A 141 -17.53 5.60 0.17
CA ASN A 141 -18.54 5.84 1.19
C ASN A 141 -17.95 6.53 2.43
N GLN A 142 -16.74 6.15 2.85
CA GLN A 142 -16.04 6.81 3.95
C GLN A 142 -15.65 8.26 3.64
N CYS A 143 -15.29 8.58 2.38
CA CYS A 143 -15.06 9.97 1.97
C CYS A 143 -16.32 10.83 2.13
N LYS A 144 -17.49 10.33 1.72
CA LYS A 144 -18.77 11.06 1.84
C LYS A 144 -19.16 11.40 3.29
N VAL A 145 -18.74 10.57 4.25
CA VAL A 145 -19.02 10.82 5.68
C VAL A 145 -18.16 11.97 6.22
N LYS A 146 -16.95 12.18 5.68
CA LYS A 146 -15.99 13.14 6.22
C LYS A 146 -16.14 14.58 5.70
N GLY A 147 -16.92 14.78 4.64
CA GLY A 147 -17.07 16.08 3.97
C GLY A 147 -15.95 16.31 2.98
#